data_AF-A0A3Q0F7A8-F1
#
_entry.id   AF-A0A3Q0F7A8-F1
#
_cell.length_a   1.000
_cell.length_b   1.000
_cell.length_c   1.000
_cell.angle_alpha   90.00
_cell.angle_beta   90.00
_cell.angle_gamma   90.00
#
_symmetry.space_group_name_H-M   'P 1'
#
loop_
_entity.id
_entity.type
_entity.pdbx_description
1 polymer ?
#
loop_
_entity_poly.entity_id
_entity_poly.type
_entity_poly.pdbx_seq_one_letter_code
_entity_poly.pdbx_strand_id
1 'polypeptide(L)'
;LQSTPFLCTAASEPDPITLGEVGVEESEESLVEDGVCVEVMKLDKNSRRIESRISIEASLSSIWNILTDYERLADFIPGLVVSELLQKGDNYARLLQIGQQNIAFGVKFNAKGIVDCYEKELETLPTGIKREIEFKMIEGDFQLFEGKWSIFQHLNSEKL
;
A
#
# COMPACT_ATOMS: atom_id res chain seq x y z
N LEU A 1 -19.93 7.64 -0.41
CA LEU A 1 -18.57 8.07 -0.03
C LEU A 1 -17.89 6.86 0.59
N GLN A 2 -16.93 6.25 -0.11
CA GLN A 2 -16.39 4.92 0.21
C GLN A 2 -14.93 4.97 0.65
N SER A 3 -14.65 5.18 1.92
CA SER A 3 -13.27 5.22 2.41
C SER A 3 -12.58 3.86 2.29
N THR A 4 -11.54 3.78 1.46
CA THR A 4 -10.64 2.61 1.34
C THR A 4 -9.32 2.95 2.03
N PRO A 5 -9.05 2.47 3.26
CA PRO A 5 -7.74 2.63 3.86
C PRO A 5 -6.69 1.72 3.22
N PHE A 6 -5.66 2.31 2.64
CA PHE A 6 -4.38 1.70 2.35
C PHE A 6 -3.44 1.96 3.53
N LEU A 7 -2.82 0.91 4.06
CA LEU A 7 -1.82 1.03 5.10
C LEU A 7 -0.55 0.31 4.67
N CYS A 8 0.57 1.04 4.57
CA CYS A 8 1.84 0.50 4.14
C CYS A 8 2.94 0.95 5.11
N THR A 9 3.71 0.01 5.66
CA THR A 9 4.88 0.32 6.49
C THR A 9 6.14 -0.18 5.77
N ALA A 10 7.12 0.71 5.58
CA ALA A 10 8.38 0.42 4.90
C ALA A 10 9.57 0.91 5.73
N ALA A 11 10.66 0.12 5.81
CA ALA A 11 11.90 0.50 6.47
C ALA A 11 13.12 0.27 5.57
N SER A 12 14.06 1.22 5.58
CA SER A 12 15.34 1.16 4.85
C SER A 12 16.54 1.35 5.79
N GLU A 13 17.70 0.78 5.46
CA GLU A 13 18.95 1.01 6.20
C GLU A 13 19.52 2.41 5.88
N PRO A 14 20.19 3.12 6.81
CA PRO A 14 20.90 4.35 6.46
C PRO A 14 22.23 4.05 5.74
N ASP A 15 22.51 4.79 4.66
CA ASP A 15 23.81 4.77 3.99
C ASP A 15 24.94 5.16 4.97
N PRO A 16 26.11 4.49 4.95
CA PRO A 16 27.24 4.92 5.76
C PRO A 16 27.94 6.12 5.10
N ILE A 17 28.19 7.17 5.91
CA ILE A 17 28.97 8.41 5.67
C ILE A 17 28.06 9.57 5.19
N THR A 18 27.78 10.64 5.97
CA THR A 18 28.74 11.63 6.50
C THR A 18 28.12 12.49 7.62
N LEU A 19 28.96 12.93 8.55
CA LEU A 19 28.70 13.87 9.64
C LEU A 19 28.02 15.18 9.21
N GLY A 20 27.07 15.62 10.04
CA GLY A 20 26.56 16.99 10.08
C GLY A 20 25.29 17.05 10.92
N GLU A 21 25.42 17.41 12.20
CA GLU A 21 24.27 17.78 13.03
C GLU A 21 23.58 18.99 12.39
N VAL A 22 22.43 18.75 11.78
CA VAL A 22 21.42 19.78 11.52
C VAL A 22 20.13 19.19 12.06
N GLY A 23 19.62 19.77 13.14
CA GLY A 23 18.30 19.45 13.65
C GLY A 23 17.28 19.72 12.54
N VAL A 24 16.59 18.67 12.09
CA VAL A 24 15.52 18.78 11.09
C VAL A 24 14.20 18.53 11.79
N GLU A 25 13.37 19.55 11.69
CA GLU A 25 12.09 19.74 12.35
C GLU A 25 11.14 18.54 12.19
N GLU A 26 10.46 18.22 13.30
CA GLU A 26 9.43 17.19 13.41
C GLU A 26 8.16 17.66 12.70
N SER A 27 7.96 17.24 11.45
CA SER A 27 6.71 17.42 10.73
C SER A 27 5.96 16.10 10.57
N GLU A 28 4.81 16.00 11.22
CA GLU A 28 3.72 15.10 10.80
C GLU A 28 3.10 15.72 9.55
N GLU A 29 3.29 15.08 8.39
CA GLU A 29 2.75 15.58 7.14
C GLU A 29 1.42 14.87 6.85
N SER A 30 0.33 15.63 6.91
CA SER A 30 -0.98 15.23 6.42
C SER A 30 -1.30 16.03 5.16
N LEU A 31 -1.59 15.34 4.07
CA LEU A 31 -1.98 15.93 2.79
C LEU A 31 -3.40 15.50 2.48
N VAL A 32 -4.25 16.48 2.17
CA VAL A 32 -5.62 16.24 1.68
C VAL A 32 -5.74 16.91 0.32
N GLU A 33 -5.79 16.10 -0.73
CA GLU A 33 -5.94 16.58 -2.11
C GLU A 33 -6.99 15.71 -2.81
N ASP A 34 -7.98 16.34 -3.45
CA ASP A 34 -9.06 15.67 -4.21
C ASP A 34 -9.78 14.52 -3.46
N GLY A 35 -9.98 14.66 -2.14
CA GLY A 35 -10.64 13.63 -1.31
C GLY A 35 -9.75 12.43 -0.97
N VAL A 36 -8.47 12.48 -1.30
CA VAL A 36 -7.42 11.56 -0.85
C VAL A 36 -6.78 12.13 0.42
N CYS A 37 -6.83 11.37 1.50
CA CYS A 37 -6.05 11.63 2.71
C CYS A 37 -4.78 10.80 2.67
N VAL A 38 -3.63 11.41 2.95
CA VAL A 38 -2.35 10.71 3.15
C VAL A 38 -1.73 11.20 4.46
N GLU A 39 -1.34 10.26 5.29
CA GLU A 39 -0.66 10.46 6.57
C GLU A 39 0.64 9.67 6.57
N VAL A 40 1.76 10.34 6.83
CA VAL A 40 3.07 9.71 6.92
C VAL A 40 3.63 9.87 8.32
N MET A 41 3.74 8.75 9.03
CA MET A 41 4.34 8.68 10.35
C MET A 41 5.77 8.15 10.24
N LYS A 42 6.74 8.93 10.73
CA LYS A 42 8.11 8.43 10.95
C LYS A 42 8.09 7.53 12.19
N LEU A 43 8.78 6.41 12.07
CA LEU A 43 8.97 5.44 13.15
C LEU A 43 10.46 5.33 13.46
N ASP A 44 10.81 4.56 14.48
CA ASP A 44 12.21 4.31 14.85
C ASP A 44 12.97 3.56 13.73
N LYS A 45 14.30 3.66 13.74
CA LYS A 45 15.20 2.88 12.85
C LYS A 45 14.96 3.10 11.35
N ASN A 46 14.75 4.36 10.93
CA ASN A 46 14.54 4.73 9.52
C ASN A 46 13.38 3.95 8.86
N SER A 47 12.33 3.72 9.65
CA SER A 47 11.08 3.15 9.18
C SER A 47 9.99 4.21 9.09
N ARG A 48 9.03 4.00 8.19
CA ARG A 48 7.91 4.91 7.94
C ARG A 48 6.64 4.08 7.81
N ARG A 49 5.56 4.59 8.39
CA ARG A 49 4.20 4.10 8.16
C ARG A 49 3.44 5.14 7.35
N ILE A 50 2.91 4.71 6.23
CA ILE A 50 2.09 5.50 5.31
C ILE A 50 0.67 4.95 5.45
N GLU A 51 -0.26 5.82 5.78
CA GLU A 51 -1.69 5.53 5.77
C GLU A 51 -2.36 6.45 4.77
N SER A 52 -3.08 5.89 3.80
CA SER A 52 -3.84 6.67 2.83
C SER A 52 -5.29 6.20 2.79
N ARG A 53 -6.23 7.13 2.58
CA ARG A 53 -7.65 6.81 2.46
C ARG A 53 -8.26 7.62 1.32
N ILE A 54 -9.09 6.99 0.50
CA ILE A 54 -9.81 7.65 -0.60
C ILE A 54 -11.25 7.16 -0.66
N SER A 55 -12.17 8.05 -1.06
CA SER A 55 -13.55 7.70 -1.44
C SER A 55 -13.69 7.43 -2.93
N ILE A 56 -14.14 6.23 -3.30
CA ILE A 56 -14.38 5.85 -4.71
C ILE A 56 -15.90 5.66 -4.94
N GLU A 57 -16.37 5.83 -6.17
CA GLU A 57 -17.75 5.51 -6.57
C GLU A 57 -17.76 4.18 -7.35
N ALA A 58 -17.54 3.06 -6.66
CA ALA A 58 -17.50 1.73 -7.26
C ALA A 58 -17.99 0.65 -6.29
N SER A 59 -18.37 -0.54 -6.74
CA SER A 59 -18.67 -1.61 -5.77
C SER A 59 -17.40 -2.16 -5.13
N LEU A 60 -17.51 -2.70 -3.90
CA LEU A 60 -16.42 -3.45 -3.25
C LEU A 60 -15.89 -4.54 -4.17
N SER A 61 -16.77 -5.25 -4.86
CA SER A 61 -16.39 -6.29 -5.82
C SER A 61 -15.56 -5.76 -6.99
N SER A 62 -15.85 -4.55 -7.49
CA SER A 62 -15.11 -3.95 -8.60
C SER A 62 -13.69 -3.61 -8.17
N ILE A 63 -13.54 -2.96 -7.01
CA ILE A 63 -12.23 -2.60 -6.45
C ILE A 63 -11.45 -3.86 -6.08
N TRP A 64 -12.10 -4.85 -5.47
CA TRP A 64 -11.48 -6.12 -5.12
C TRP A 64 -10.91 -6.81 -6.35
N ASN A 65 -11.70 -6.93 -7.42
CA ASN A 65 -11.24 -7.56 -8.66
C ASN A 65 -10.00 -6.86 -9.23
N ILE A 66 -9.92 -5.53 -9.18
CA ILE A 66 -8.75 -4.77 -9.63
C ILE A 66 -7.54 -5.07 -8.74
N LEU A 67 -7.70 -5.01 -7.41
CA LEU A 67 -6.58 -5.20 -6.48
C LEU A 67 -6.06 -6.64 -6.42
N THR A 68 -6.90 -7.63 -6.73
CA THR A 68 -6.51 -9.05 -6.78
C THR A 68 -6.14 -9.54 -8.18
N ASP A 69 -6.27 -8.70 -9.21
CA ASP A 69 -5.73 -8.96 -10.53
C ASP A 69 -4.24 -8.66 -10.56
N TYR A 70 -3.48 -9.50 -9.86
CA TYR A 70 -2.09 -9.23 -9.54
C TYR A 70 -1.20 -9.10 -10.78
N GLU A 71 -1.51 -9.80 -11.87
CA GLU A 71 -0.75 -9.71 -13.13
C GLU A 71 -0.94 -8.35 -13.83
N ARG A 72 -2.08 -7.69 -13.61
CA ARG A 72 -2.36 -6.34 -14.13
C ARG A 72 -2.17 -5.24 -13.11
N LEU A 73 -1.72 -5.55 -11.90
CA LEU A 73 -1.59 -4.56 -10.83
C LEU A 73 -0.63 -3.41 -11.21
N ALA A 74 0.40 -3.69 -12.01
CA ALA A 74 1.33 -2.69 -12.53
C ALA A 74 0.69 -1.67 -13.49
N ASP A 75 -0.46 -2.00 -14.09
CA ASP A 75 -1.20 -1.06 -14.95
C ASP A 75 -1.86 0.07 -14.13
N PHE A 76 -2.09 -0.17 -12.84
CA PHE A 76 -2.85 0.72 -11.97
C PHE A 76 -2.00 1.40 -10.90
N ILE A 77 -0.95 0.74 -10.39
CA ILE A 77 -0.15 1.26 -9.28
C ILE A 77 1.02 2.09 -9.80
N PRO A 78 1.05 3.42 -9.58
CA PRO A 78 2.13 4.26 -10.05
C PRO A 78 3.48 3.82 -9.50
N GLY A 79 4.47 3.71 -10.39
CA GLY A 79 5.82 3.28 -10.02
C GLY A 79 5.99 1.77 -9.87
N LEU A 80 4.93 0.95 -9.91
CA LEU A 80 5.06 -0.50 -10.02
C LEU A 80 5.24 -0.86 -11.50
N VAL A 81 6.41 -1.38 -11.88
CA VAL A 81 6.72 -1.69 -13.30
C VAL A 81 6.60 -3.17 -13.62
N VAL A 82 6.69 -4.05 -12.62
CA VAL A 82 6.47 -5.49 -12.76
C VAL A 82 5.61 -5.96 -11.61
N SER A 83 4.61 -6.78 -11.92
CA SER A 83 3.83 -7.55 -10.96
C SER A 83 3.53 -8.91 -11.59
N GLU A 84 4.30 -9.93 -11.21
CA GLU A 84 4.24 -11.27 -11.78
C GLU A 84 3.76 -12.27 -10.72
N LEU A 85 2.77 -13.09 -11.06
CA LEU A 85 2.22 -14.11 -10.18
C LEU A 85 3.12 -15.35 -10.17
N LEU A 86 3.81 -15.58 -9.06
CA LEU A 86 4.70 -16.74 -8.87
C LEU A 86 3.95 -17.97 -8.32
N GLN A 87 2.96 -17.74 -7.47
CA GLN A 87 2.13 -18.79 -6.88
C GLN A 87 0.73 -18.27 -6.57
N LYS A 88 -0.29 -19.11 -6.77
CA LYS A 88 -1.68 -18.83 -6.38
C LYS A 88 -2.23 -19.98 -5.54
N GLY A 89 -2.93 -19.64 -4.48
CA GLY A 89 -3.82 -20.52 -3.72
C GLY A 89 -5.19 -19.86 -3.55
N ASP A 90 -6.07 -20.47 -2.75
CA ASP A 90 -7.46 -20.02 -2.60
C ASP A 90 -7.56 -18.57 -2.10
N ASN A 91 -6.85 -18.25 -1.02
CA ASN A 91 -6.82 -16.92 -0.38
C ASN A 91 -5.39 -16.37 -0.28
N TYR A 92 -4.53 -16.77 -1.21
CA TYR A 92 -3.11 -16.49 -1.17
C TYR A 92 -2.54 -16.26 -2.56
N ALA A 93 -1.62 -15.31 -2.67
CA ALA A 93 -0.77 -15.15 -3.83
C ALA A 93 0.66 -14.81 -3.43
N ARG A 94 1.63 -15.30 -4.19
CA ARG A 94 3.03 -14.85 -4.12
C ARG A 94 3.37 -14.13 -5.40
N LEU A 95 3.92 -12.93 -5.29
CA LEU A 95 4.19 -12.05 -6.40
C LEU A 95 5.66 -11.67 -6.45
N LEU A 96 6.23 -11.59 -7.65
CA LEU A 96 7.42 -10.80 -7.90
C LEU A 96 6.97 -9.38 -8.27
N GLN A 97 7.43 -8.40 -7.50
CA GLN A 97 7.17 -6.98 -7.74
C GLN A 97 8.47 -6.21 -7.94
N ILE A 98 8.47 -5.30 -8.91
CA ILE A 98 9.55 -4.34 -9.12
C ILE A 98 8.94 -2.95 -9.16
N GLY A 99 9.32 -2.13 -8.18
CA GLY A 99 9.03 -0.71 -8.14
C GLY A 99 10.18 0.09 -8.77
N GLN A 100 9.85 1.15 -9.50
CA GLN A 100 10.79 2.10 -10.07
C GLN A 100 10.34 3.53 -9.76
N GLN A 101 11.23 4.34 -9.19
CA GLN A 101 11.03 5.78 -9.04
C GLN A 101 12.21 6.57 -9.56
N ASN A 102 11.92 7.74 -10.16
CA ASN A 102 12.95 8.71 -10.49
C ASN A 102 13.25 9.52 -9.23
N ILE A 103 14.49 9.44 -8.75
CA ILE A 103 14.98 10.27 -7.66
C ILE A 103 15.79 11.46 -8.22
N ALA A 104 16.31 12.31 -7.34
CA ALA A 104 16.98 13.55 -7.71
C ALA A 104 18.12 13.32 -8.73
N PHE A 105 18.36 14.32 -9.57
CA PHE A 105 19.41 14.31 -10.61
C PHE A 105 19.26 13.23 -11.69
N GLY A 106 18.04 12.72 -11.90
CA GLY A 106 17.76 11.75 -12.97
C GLY A 106 18.22 10.32 -12.66
N VAL A 107 18.59 10.05 -11.41
CA VAL A 107 18.90 8.69 -10.96
C VAL A 107 17.59 7.90 -10.83
N LYS A 108 17.59 6.65 -11.29
CA LYS A 108 16.45 5.74 -11.15
C LYS A 108 16.70 4.80 -9.98
N PHE A 109 15.81 4.83 -9.01
CA PHE A 109 15.76 3.83 -7.96
C PHE A 109 14.87 2.68 -8.42
N ASN A 110 15.38 1.45 -8.33
CA ASN A 110 14.61 0.23 -8.54
C ASN A 110 14.62 -0.57 -7.25
N ALA A 111 13.46 -1.04 -6.81
CA ALA A 111 13.34 -1.97 -5.70
C ALA A 111 12.59 -3.22 -6.16
N LYS A 112 13.16 -4.38 -5.87
CA LYS A 112 12.58 -5.69 -6.13
C LYS A 112 12.15 -6.32 -4.82
N GLY A 113 11.00 -7.02 -4.85
CA GLY A 113 10.52 -7.82 -3.73
C GLY A 113 9.70 -9.02 -4.18
N ILE A 114 9.85 -10.13 -3.48
CA ILE A 114 8.89 -11.23 -3.46
C ILE A 114 7.92 -10.96 -2.32
N VAL A 115 6.64 -10.80 -2.65
CA VAL A 115 5.59 -10.38 -1.73
C VAL A 115 4.52 -11.45 -1.64
N ASP A 116 4.20 -11.84 -0.40
CA ASP A 116 3.08 -12.71 -0.09
C ASP A 116 1.85 -11.86 0.22
N CYS A 117 0.75 -12.14 -0.48
CA CYS A 117 -0.55 -11.51 -0.31
C CYS A 117 -1.54 -12.53 0.28
N TYR A 118 -2.30 -12.12 1.28
CA TYR A 118 -3.32 -12.91 1.98
C TYR A 118 -4.67 -12.22 1.84
N GLU A 119 -5.54 -12.81 1.05
CA GLU A 119 -6.88 -12.33 0.75
C GLU A 119 -7.83 -12.74 1.87
N LYS A 120 -8.25 -11.80 2.72
CA LYS A 120 -9.20 -12.10 3.80
C LYS A 120 -10.60 -12.28 3.23
N GLU A 121 -11.38 -13.09 3.95
CA GLU A 121 -12.80 -13.27 3.68
C GLU A 121 -13.58 -11.97 3.89
N LEU A 122 -14.74 -11.90 3.24
CA LEU A 122 -15.64 -10.75 3.38
C LEU A 122 -16.23 -10.71 4.79
N GLU A 123 -16.08 -9.56 5.44
CA GLU A 123 -16.59 -9.30 6.78
C GLU A 123 -17.85 -8.43 6.68
N THR A 124 -18.93 -8.86 7.32
CA THR A 124 -20.17 -8.06 7.42
C THR A 124 -20.20 -7.33 8.76
N LEU A 125 -20.33 -6.01 8.71
CA LEU A 125 -20.39 -5.11 9.86
C LEU A 125 -21.76 -4.42 9.92
N PRO A 126 -22.19 -3.90 11.09
CA PRO A 126 -23.47 -3.21 11.20
C PRO A 126 -23.65 -2.03 10.24
N THR A 127 -22.55 -1.42 9.81
CA THR A 127 -22.53 -0.20 8.98
C THR A 127 -22.11 -0.46 7.54
N GLY A 128 -21.75 -1.69 7.17
CA GLY A 128 -21.12 -1.95 5.88
C GLY A 128 -20.58 -3.36 5.71
N ILE A 129 -19.92 -3.59 4.58
CA ILE A 129 -19.13 -4.78 4.30
C ILE A 129 -17.66 -4.36 4.13
N LYS A 130 -16.76 -5.20 4.61
CA LYS A 130 -15.33 -4.97 4.60
C LYS A 130 -14.60 -6.15 3.98
N ARG A 131 -13.49 -5.89 3.31
CA ARG A 131 -12.56 -6.94 2.89
C ARG A 131 -11.13 -6.41 2.88
N GLU A 132 -10.16 -7.26 3.19
CA GLU A 132 -8.76 -6.86 3.32
C GLU A 132 -7.81 -7.80 2.56
N ILE A 133 -6.73 -7.24 2.03
CA ILE A 133 -5.57 -7.97 1.50
C ILE A 133 -4.39 -7.57 2.38
N GLU A 134 -3.87 -8.49 3.17
CA GLU A 134 -2.61 -8.27 3.90
C GLU A 134 -1.46 -8.66 2.99
N PHE A 135 -0.39 -7.87 2.95
CA PHE A 135 0.80 -8.19 2.18
C PHE A 135 2.06 -8.08 3.01
N LYS A 136 3.03 -8.94 2.72
CA LYS A 136 4.34 -8.96 3.37
C LYS A 136 5.42 -9.41 2.40
N MET A 137 6.48 -8.61 2.30
CA MET A 137 7.67 -9.01 1.58
C MET A 137 8.44 -10.06 2.36
N ILE A 138 8.81 -11.13 1.67
CA ILE A 138 9.55 -12.26 2.24
C ILE A 138 11.01 -12.30 1.76
N GLU A 139 11.31 -11.63 0.65
CA GLU A 139 12.65 -11.48 0.06
C GLU A 139 12.66 -10.18 -0.76
N GLY A 140 13.71 -9.38 -0.69
CA GLY A 140 13.81 -8.16 -1.50
C GLY A 140 14.74 -7.10 -0.93
N ASP A 141 14.69 -5.92 -1.52
CA ASP A 141 15.63 -4.83 -1.24
C ASP A 141 15.33 -4.03 0.05
N PHE A 142 14.16 -4.22 0.66
CA PHE A 142 13.78 -3.62 1.94
C PHE A 142 13.99 -4.59 3.12
N GLN A 143 14.27 -4.05 4.32
CA GLN A 143 14.30 -4.87 5.53
C GLN A 143 12.91 -5.24 6.02
N LEU A 144 11.97 -4.32 5.84
CA LEU A 144 10.57 -4.48 6.18
C LEU A 144 9.73 -3.79 5.12
N PHE A 145 8.84 -4.55 4.51
CA PHE A 145 7.81 -4.04 3.62
C PHE A 145 6.55 -4.88 3.81
N GLU A 146 5.60 -4.33 4.56
CA GLU A 146 4.34 -5.01 4.87
C GLU A 146 3.22 -4.00 5.09
N GLY A 147 1.99 -4.47 4.92
CA GLY A 147 0.84 -3.60 5.00
C GLY A 147 -0.46 -4.32 4.66
N LYS A 148 -1.49 -3.52 4.43
CA LYS A 148 -2.78 -4.02 3.96
C LYS A 148 -3.51 -3.02 3.08
N TRP A 149 -4.27 -3.58 2.15
CA TRP A 149 -5.34 -2.90 1.44
C TRP A 149 -6.66 -3.24 2.13
N SER A 150 -7.42 -2.24 2.55
CA SER A 150 -8.73 -2.44 3.19
C SER A 150 -9.81 -1.72 2.39
N ILE A 151 -10.81 -2.47 1.92
CA ILE A 151 -11.96 -1.91 1.22
C ILE A 151 -13.15 -1.94 2.17
N PHE A 152 -13.83 -0.79 2.32
CA PHE A 152 -15.05 -0.69 3.09
C PHE A 152 -16.18 -0.11 2.25
N GLN A 153 -17.28 -0.84 2.13
CA GLN A 153 -18.49 -0.37 1.46
C GLN A 153 -19.58 -0.17 2.51
N HIS A 154 -20.00 1.08 2.68
CA HIS A 154 -21.10 1.45 3.55
C HIS A 154 -22.42 0.85 3.05
N LEU A 155 -23.25 0.38 3.98
CA LEU A 155 -24.66 0.11 3.70
C LEU A 155 -25.37 1.47 3.63
N ASN A 156 -25.93 1.81 2.46
CA ASN A 156 -26.75 3.02 2.34
C ASN A 156 -28.05 2.81 3.13
N SER A 157 -28.23 3.59 4.20
CA SER A 157 -29.48 3.61 4.98
C SER A 157 -30.59 4.45 4.33
N GLU A 158 -30.39 4.98 3.14
CA GLU A 158 -31.36 5.82 2.44
C GLU A 158 -32.03 5.06 1.29
N LYS A 159 -33.03 4.24 1.65
CA LYS A 159 -34.20 3.86 0.84
C LYS A 159 -35.08 2.91 1.68
N LEU A 160 -35.77 3.49 2.67
CA LEU A 160 -37.01 2.94 3.22
C LEU A 160 -38.06 4.04 3.20
#